data_AF-A0AAN8VXF0-F1
#
_entry.id   AF-A0AAN8VXF0-F1
#
_cell.length_a   1.000
_cell.length_b   1.000
_cell.length_c   1.000
_cell.angle_alpha   90.00
_cell.angle_beta   90.00
_cell.angle_gamma   90.00
#
_symmetry.space_group_name_H-M   'P 1'
#
loop_
_entity.id
_entity.type
_entity.pdbx_description
1 polymer ?
#
loop_
_entity_poly.entity_id
_entity_poly.type
_entity_poly.pdbx_seq_one_letter_code
_entity_poly.pdbx_strand_id
1 'polypeptide(L)'
;CSTGDEKIINLDPMDLTKHSSPVLTDPAPINKSRLGIHSNLLPYSQTAAGCSSGLYLTIPWRKAGKLDDVRSNGWLDAMKSSSPPRKKLIKDVNIEVASDDSDSIFSSWMHKYPSALNSFEKIANYAQGKKIAIFLDYDGTLSPIVDDPDRAFMPKPMRAAVRDVAKYFPTAIISGRSRDKVYELVGLTELYYAGSHGMDIMCPVSHAMSNDHQSCIKSTNQQGKEVNLFQPASEFLPMIDEVFRTLVENTKDIKGARVENHKFCASVHYRNVHEKSWPTIAQIVHDILKDYPRLRLTHGRKVLEVRPVIDWNKGKAVEFLLESLGLSNRDDVVPLYIGDDSSDEDAFKVLRERNQGYGILVSSLPKETKAFYSLKDPQEVMEFLNSLVRWKEQITL
;
A
#
# COMPACT_ATOMS: atom_id res chain seq x y z
N CYS A 1 -14.36 -32.70 45.10
CA CYS A 1 -14.57 -32.71 46.56
C CYS A 1 -13.80 -31.51 47.11
N SER A 2 -14.41 -30.33 47.25
CA SER A 2 -15.28 -29.90 48.39
C SER A 2 -14.50 -30.06 49.70
N THR A 3 -14.20 -29.06 50.51
CA THR A 3 -14.83 -27.76 50.91
C THR A 3 -13.69 -26.88 51.46
N GLY A 4 -13.68 -25.54 51.43
CA GLY A 4 -14.69 -24.58 51.89
C GLY A 4 -14.45 -24.25 53.36
N ASP A 5 -13.98 -23.03 53.67
CA ASP A 5 -14.41 -22.26 54.85
C ASP A 5 -14.00 -20.78 54.74
N GLU A 6 -15.01 -19.94 54.96
CA GLU A 6 -15.08 -18.48 54.80
C GLU A 6 -14.54 -17.72 56.03
N LYS A 7 -14.12 -16.47 55.82
CA LYS A 7 -14.25 -15.42 56.85
C LYS A 7 -14.76 -14.11 56.27
N ILE A 8 -15.88 -13.72 56.85
CA ILE A 8 -16.73 -12.54 56.70
C ILE A 8 -16.01 -11.30 57.28
N ILE A 9 -16.10 -10.15 56.58
CA ILE A 9 -16.17 -8.84 57.25
C ILE A 9 -17.09 -7.93 56.44
N ASN A 10 -18.17 -7.48 57.08
CA ASN A 10 -19.10 -6.44 56.66
C ASN A 10 -18.93 -5.27 57.64
N LEU A 11 -19.04 -4.02 57.19
CA LEU A 11 -19.58 -2.85 57.93
C LEU A 11 -19.41 -1.54 57.13
N ASP A 12 -20.51 -1.18 56.44
CA ASP A 12 -21.25 0.09 56.41
C ASP A 12 -20.68 1.47 55.99
N PRO A 13 -21.58 2.36 55.49
CA PRO A 13 -21.28 3.56 54.71
C PRO A 13 -21.47 4.87 55.49
N MET A 14 -20.90 5.98 54.99
CA MET A 14 -21.32 7.34 55.40
C MET A 14 -21.42 8.30 54.21
N ASP A 15 -22.59 8.92 54.18
CA ASP A 15 -23.11 9.97 53.31
C ASP A 15 -22.66 11.35 53.82
N LEU A 16 -22.45 12.34 52.94
CA LEU A 16 -22.53 13.77 53.27
C LEU A 16 -22.65 14.64 51.99
N THR A 17 -23.83 15.21 51.85
CA THR A 17 -24.34 16.23 50.92
C THR A 17 -23.49 17.51 50.78
N LYS A 18 -23.56 18.19 49.62
CA LYS A 18 -23.87 19.65 49.53
C LYS A 18 -24.19 20.14 48.11
N HIS A 19 -25.35 20.79 47.99
CA HIS A 19 -25.85 21.61 46.89
C HIS A 19 -25.06 22.92 46.72
N SER A 20 -24.93 23.43 45.48
CA SER A 20 -25.32 24.81 45.08
C SER A 20 -24.85 25.19 43.66
N SER A 21 -25.80 25.34 42.73
CA SER A 21 -25.81 26.39 41.68
C SER A 21 -26.79 27.48 42.17
N PRO A 22 -26.82 28.77 41.72
CA PRO A 22 -26.95 29.19 40.31
C PRO A 22 -26.42 30.61 39.91
N VAL A 23 -26.80 31.03 38.69
CA VAL A 23 -27.02 32.40 38.13
C VAL A 23 -25.88 33.00 37.27
N LEU A 24 -25.95 33.12 35.92
CA LEU A 24 -26.77 33.90 34.95
C LEU A 24 -26.54 35.43 34.95
N THR A 25 -25.83 35.97 33.95
CA THR A 25 -26.17 37.23 33.21
C THR A 25 -25.38 37.36 31.89
N ASP A 26 -26.11 37.55 30.80
CA ASP A 26 -25.76 37.91 29.40
C ASP A 26 -25.70 39.47 29.21
N PRO A 27 -25.57 40.10 28.01
CA PRO A 27 -24.55 40.01 26.95
C PRO A 27 -24.16 41.39 26.28
N ALA A 28 -23.16 41.37 25.36
CA ALA A 28 -22.92 42.22 24.15
C ALA A 28 -22.77 43.79 24.26
N PRO A 29 -22.18 44.54 23.28
CA PRO A 29 -22.67 44.58 21.88
C PRO A 29 -21.63 44.70 20.74
N ILE A 30 -22.22 44.55 19.55
CA ILE A 30 -21.78 44.64 18.16
C ILE A 30 -21.21 46.02 17.78
N ASN A 31 -20.24 46.05 16.84
CA ASN A 31 -20.21 47.13 15.84
C ASN A 31 -19.87 46.60 14.43
N LYS A 32 -20.66 47.04 13.44
CA LYS A 32 -20.53 46.75 12.00
C LYS A 32 -20.02 48.01 11.31
N SER A 33 -19.10 47.89 10.36
CA SER A 33 -19.08 48.77 9.18
C SER A 33 -18.49 48.07 7.96
N ARG A 34 -19.12 48.33 6.81
CA ARG A 34 -18.91 47.76 5.49
C ARG A 34 -18.03 48.68 4.59
N LEU A 35 -17.55 48.10 3.48
CA LEU A 35 -17.33 48.65 2.12
C LEU A 35 -15.92 49.12 1.64
N GLY A 36 -15.58 48.66 0.41
CA GLY A 36 -14.56 49.17 -0.53
C GLY A 36 -13.42 48.16 -0.79
N ILE A 37 -13.38 47.29 -1.81
CA ILE A 37 -13.34 47.40 -3.29
C ILE A 37 -12.02 47.98 -3.88
N HIS A 38 -11.30 47.11 -4.62
CA HIS A 38 -10.25 47.32 -5.66
C HIS A 38 -8.95 48.04 -5.23
N SER A 39 -7.74 47.82 -5.75
CA SER A 39 -7.15 46.96 -6.80
C SER A 39 -5.63 47.24 -6.80
N ASN A 40 -4.82 46.25 -7.20
CA ASN A 40 -3.47 46.33 -7.80
C ASN A 40 -2.43 47.30 -7.21
N LEU A 41 -1.24 46.77 -6.89
CA LEU A 41 0.07 47.20 -7.42
C LEU A 41 1.20 46.51 -6.61
N LEU A 42 1.95 45.63 -7.27
CA LEU A 42 3.37 45.39 -6.94
C LEU A 42 4.15 46.61 -7.42
N PRO A 43 5.26 47.00 -6.74
CA PRO A 43 6.55 46.46 -7.18
C PRO A 43 7.65 46.30 -6.11
N TYR A 44 8.58 45.39 -6.45
CA TYR A 44 10.02 45.40 -6.17
C TYR A 44 10.61 44.93 -4.81
N SER A 45 11.29 43.77 -4.91
CA SER A 45 12.63 43.38 -4.41
C SER A 45 13.05 43.72 -2.98
N GLN A 46 13.39 42.67 -2.21
CA GLN A 46 14.73 42.53 -1.62
C GLN A 46 15.02 41.09 -1.17
N THR A 47 16.27 40.69 -1.41
CA THR A 47 16.94 39.46 -1.03
C THR A 47 17.10 39.34 0.49
N ALA A 48 16.77 38.19 1.06
CA ALA A 48 17.33 37.73 2.34
C ALA A 48 17.40 36.20 2.34
N ALA A 49 18.61 35.70 2.62
CA ALA A 49 18.89 34.31 2.87
C ALA A 49 18.10 33.81 4.09
N GLY A 50 17.55 32.60 3.99
CA GLY A 50 16.81 31.94 5.06
C GLY A 50 16.67 30.46 4.79
N CYS A 51 17.31 29.67 5.65
CA CYS A 51 17.40 28.21 5.62
C CYS A 51 16.05 27.52 5.94
N SER A 52 15.99 26.22 5.65
CA SER A 52 14.93 25.22 5.95
C SER A 52 13.73 25.15 5.00
N SER A 53 13.91 24.47 3.87
CA SER A 53 12.80 23.88 3.12
C SER A 53 12.48 22.49 3.68
N GLY A 54 11.75 22.44 4.78
CA GLY A 54 10.91 21.27 5.06
C GLY A 54 9.81 21.26 4.00
N LEU A 55 9.84 20.30 3.07
CA LEU A 55 8.80 20.14 2.08
C LEU A 55 7.56 19.59 2.81
N TYR A 56 6.62 20.48 3.13
CA TYR A 56 5.33 20.15 3.69
C TYR A 56 4.54 19.28 2.70
N LEU A 57 4.39 17.98 2.97
CA LEU A 57 3.46 17.12 2.25
C LEU A 57 2.02 17.40 2.70
N THR A 58 1.48 18.57 2.33
CA THR A 58 0.03 18.78 2.34
C THR A 58 -0.55 18.00 1.16
N ILE A 59 -1.13 16.82 1.43
CA ILE A 59 -1.74 15.97 0.40
C ILE A 59 -3.02 16.67 -0.09
N PRO A 60 -3.04 17.21 -1.33
CA PRO A 60 -4.20 17.96 -1.80
C PRO A 60 -5.33 17.00 -2.17
N TRP A 61 -6.56 17.39 -1.84
CA TRP A 61 -7.74 16.73 -2.37
C TRP A 61 -7.91 17.03 -3.87
N ARG A 62 -8.14 15.99 -4.69
CA ARG A 62 -8.57 16.18 -6.08
C ARG A 62 -10.09 16.15 -6.16
N LYS A 63 -10.69 17.12 -6.86
CA LYS A 63 -12.07 17.00 -7.37
C LYS A 63 -12.17 15.72 -8.20
N ALA A 64 -13.18 14.90 -7.92
CA ALA A 64 -13.54 13.79 -8.78
C ALA A 64 -13.67 14.30 -10.22
N GLY A 65 -12.86 13.75 -11.13
CA GLY A 65 -13.13 13.89 -12.55
C GLY A 65 -14.53 13.36 -12.81
N LYS A 66 -15.27 14.03 -13.69
CA LYS A 66 -16.58 13.58 -14.18
C LYS A 66 -16.47 12.07 -14.46
N LEU A 67 -17.32 11.25 -13.83
CA LEU A 67 -17.52 9.88 -14.26
C LEU A 67 -17.75 9.95 -15.77
N ASP A 68 -16.80 9.47 -16.55
CA ASP A 68 -17.08 9.23 -17.96
C ASP A 68 -18.23 8.23 -17.96
N ASP A 69 -19.34 8.65 -18.56
CA ASP A 69 -20.58 7.93 -18.70
C ASP A 69 -20.35 6.78 -19.69
N VAL A 70 -19.47 5.84 -19.32
CA VAL A 70 -19.18 4.64 -20.08
C VAL A 70 -20.22 3.63 -19.65
N ARG A 71 -21.31 3.64 -20.43
CA ARG A 71 -22.23 2.52 -20.69
C ARG A 71 -21.70 1.19 -20.15
N SER A 72 -22.57 0.40 -19.51
CA SER A 72 -22.37 -0.88 -18.79
C SER A 72 -21.30 -1.87 -19.30
N ASN A 73 -20.85 -1.74 -20.55
CA ASN A 73 -19.77 -2.53 -21.15
C ASN A 73 -18.37 -2.16 -20.61
N GLY A 74 -18.08 -0.89 -20.32
CA GLY A 74 -16.70 -0.46 -20.02
C GLY A 74 -16.11 -1.07 -18.74
N TRP A 75 -16.91 -1.19 -17.69
CA TRP A 75 -16.42 -1.75 -16.41
C TRP A 75 -16.41 -3.27 -16.41
N LEU A 76 -17.33 -3.91 -17.14
CA LEU A 76 -17.27 -5.35 -17.37
C LEU A 76 -16.02 -5.75 -18.15
N ASP A 77 -15.64 -4.94 -19.14
CA ASP A 77 -14.40 -5.14 -19.89
C ASP A 77 -13.17 -4.91 -19.00
N ALA A 78 -13.22 -3.97 -18.06
CA ALA A 78 -12.20 -3.80 -17.02
C ALA A 78 -12.12 -5.00 -16.05
N MET A 79 -13.25 -5.57 -15.62
CA MET A 79 -13.28 -6.79 -14.79
C MET A 79 -12.74 -8.02 -15.52
N LYS A 80 -13.01 -8.13 -16.81
CA LYS A 80 -12.49 -9.21 -17.68
C LYS A 80 -11.01 -9.05 -17.95
N SER A 81 -10.53 -7.84 -18.24
CA SER A 81 -9.11 -7.58 -18.55
C SER A 81 -8.20 -7.63 -17.32
N SER A 82 -8.70 -7.27 -16.14
CA SER A 82 -8.00 -7.43 -14.86
C SER A 82 -7.91 -8.89 -14.41
N SER A 83 -8.55 -9.83 -15.11
CA SER A 83 -8.44 -11.26 -14.87
C SER A 83 -7.33 -11.85 -15.75
N PRO A 84 -6.18 -12.30 -15.22
CA PRO A 84 -5.27 -13.11 -16.03
C PRO A 84 -6.04 -14.35 -16.51
N PRO A 85 -5.84 -14.81 -17.76
CA PRO A 85 -6.42 -16.07 -18.18
C PRO A 85 -5.96 -17.14 -17.20
N ARG A 86 -6.90 -18.00 -16.75
CA ARG A 86 -6.55 -19.26 -16.11
C ARG A 86 -5.41 -19.88 -16.92
N LYS A 87 -4.39 -20.46 -16.29
CA LYS A 87 -3.57 -21.50 -16.92
C LYS A 87 -4.53 -22.60 -17.37
N LYS A 88 -5.15 -22.45 -18.55
CA LYS A 88 -5.61 -23.60 -19.30
C LYS A 88 -4.31 -24.31 -19.59
N LEU A 89 -4.11 -25.46 -18.94
CA LEU A 89 -3.34 -26.51 -19.57
C LEU A 89 -3.83 -26.56 -21.02
N ILE A 90 -2.96 -26.20 -21.95
CA ILE A 90 -3.17 -26.47 -23.36
C ILE A 90 -3.05 -27.99 -23.47
N LYS A 91 -4.14 -28.67 -23.12
CA LYS A 91 -4.45 -30.01 -23.57
C LYS A 91 -5.75 -29.83 -24.32
N ASP A 92 -5.68 -30.19 -25.60
CA ASP A 92 -6.81 -30.36 -26.50
C ASP A 92 -7.30 -29.09 -27.21
N VAL A 93 -6.43 -28.45 -27.99
CA VAL A 93 -6.73 -28.09 -29.40
C VAL A 93 -5.42 -28.09 -30.19
N ASN A 94 -5.29 -28.95 -31.19
CA ASN A 94 -4.20 -28.92 -32.18
C ASN A 94 -4.17 -27.53 -32.86
N ILE A 95 -3.17 -26.71 -32.56
CA ILE A 95 -2.74 -25.57 -33.37
C ILE A 95 -1.20 -25.55 -33.36
N GLU A 96 -0.58 -26.19 -34.35
CA GLU A 96 0.88 -26.21 -34.58
C GLU A 96 1.39 -24.92 -35.28
N VAL A 97 0.80 -23.74 -35.05
CA VAL A 97 1.16 -22.52 -35.82
C VAL A 97 1.28 -21.25 -34.95
N ALA A 98 1.61 -21.35 -33.66
CA ALA A 98 1.65 -20.16 -32.78
C ALA A 98 2.85 -20.06 -31.82
N SER A 99 3.92 -20.84 -32.01
CA SER A 99 5.09 -20.79 -31.10
C SER A 99 6.08 -19.67 -31.45
N ASP A 100 6.42 -19.50 -32.73
CA ASP A 100 7.52 -18.60 -33.16
C ASP A 100 7.27 -17.12 -32.82
N ASP A 101 6.06 -16.61 -33.02
CA ASP A 101 5.73 -15.21 -32.71
C ASP A 101 5.72 -14.94 -31.21
N SER A 102 5.28 -15.91 -30.40
CA SER A 102 5.21 -15.76 -28.94
C SER A 102 6.59 -15.75 -28.30
N ASP A 103 7.50 -16.60 -28.80
CA ASP A 103 8.89 -16.66 -28.34
C ASP A 103 9.68 -15.43 -28.79
N SER A 104 9.39 -14.90 -29.97
CA SER A 104 9.94 -13.63 -30.48
C SER A 104 9.51 -12.42 -29.64
N ILE A 105 8.21 -12.30 -29.31
CA ILE A 105 7.69 -11.23 -28.44
C ILE A 105 8.31 -11.33 -27.04
N PHE A 106 8.37 -12.53 -26.46
CA PHE A 106 8.97 -12.73 -25.15
C PHE A 106 10.46 -12.37 -25.15
N SER A 107 11.18 -12.78 -26.19
CA SER A 107 12.61 -12.45 -26.36
C SER A 107 12.81 -10.94 -26.48
N SER A 108 12.04 -10.25 -27.32
CA SER A 108 12.10 -8.78 -27.44
C SER A 108 11.79 -8.08 -26.11
N TRP A 109 10.79 -8.57 -25.38
CA TRP A 109 10.45 -8.08 -24.05
C TRP A 109 11.59 -8.27 -23.05
N MET A 110 12.24 -9.44 -23.03
CA MET A 110 13.42 -9.71 -22.19
C MET A 110 14.65 -8.87 -22.57
N HIS A 111 14.77 -8.43 -23.83
CA HIS A 111 15.80 -7.45 -24.20
C HIS A 111 15.50 -6.06 -23.65
N LYS A 112 14.22 -5.65 -23.67
CA LYS A 112 13.77 -4.36 -23.11
C LYS A 112 13.83 -4.33 -21.59
N TYR A 113 13.50 -5.45 -20.94
CA TYR A 113 13.45 -5.60 -19.48
C TYR A 113 14.22 -6.87 -19.05
N PRO A 114 15.57 -6.79 -19.02
CA PRO A 114 16.40 -7.96 -18.76
C PRO A 114 16.20 -8.53 -17.36
N SER A 115 16.49 -9.83 -17.21
CA SER A 115 16.44 -10.49 -15.90
C SER A 115 17.38 -9.78 -14.92
N ALA A 116 16.87 -9.47 -13.72
CA ALA A 116 17.65 -8.89 -12.64
C ALA A 116 18.71 -9.87 -12.10
N LEU A 117 18.48 -11.18 -12.21
CA LEU A 117 19.47 -12.22 -11.89
C LEU A 117 20.62 -12.21 -12.91
N ASN A 118 20.30 -12.23 -14.20
CA ASN A 118 21.32 -12.17 -15.26
C ASN A 118 22.06 -10.83 -15.28
N SER A 119 21.42 -9.76 -14.79
CA SER A 119 22.00 -8.42 -14.68
C SER A 119 22.54 -8.11 -13.28
N PHE A 120 22.65 -9.11 -12.40
CA PHE A 120 22.96 -8.89 -10.99
C PHE A 120 24.29 -8.16 -10.80
N GLU A 121 25.34 -8.53 -11.53
CA GLU A 121 26.64 -7.85 -11.47
C GLU A 121 26.54 -6.36 -11.83
N LYS A 122 25.71 -6.00 -12.82
CA LYS A 122 25.50 -4.59 -13.20
C LYS A 122 24.81 -3.82 -12.08
N ILE A 123 23.78 -4.41 -11.48
CA ILE A 123 23.05 -3.81 -10.34
C ILE A 123 23.98 -3.65 -9.14
N ALA A 124 24.74 -4.70 -8.81
CA ALA A 124 25.70 -4.74 -7.72
C ALA A 124 26.82 -3.72 -7.89
N ASN A 125 27.40 -3.60 -9.08
CA ASN A 125 28.43 -2.61 -9.40
C ASN A 125 27.90 -1.17 -9.27
N TYR A 126 26.68 -0.91 -9.73
CA TYR A 126 26.05 0.40 -9.55
C TYR A 126 25.78 0.75 -8.08
N ALA A 127 25.49 -0.26 -7.26
CA ALA A 127 25.23 -0.13 -5.83
C ALA A 127 26.49 -0.12 -4.94
N GLN A 128 27.66 -0.42 -5.50
CA GLN A 128 28.91 -0.45 -4.76
C GLN A 128 29.22 0.92 -4.14
N GLY A 129 29.54 0.92 -2.83
CA GLY A 129 29.80 2.15 -2.07
C GLY A 129 28.57 2.98 -1.73
N LYS A 130 27.36 2.56 -2.14
CA LYS A 130 26.09 3.26 -1.87
C LYS A 130 25.27 2.53 -0.81
N LYS A 131 24.31 3.24 -0.20
CA LYS A 131 23.30 2.66 0.67
C LYS A 131 22.17 2.07 -0.16
N ILE A 132 21.75 0.85 0.14
CA ILE A 132 20.60 0.21 -0.52
C ILE A 132 19.41 0.23 0.44
N ALA A 133 18.23 0.54 -0.08
CA ALA A 133 16.95 0.36 0.62
C ALA A 133 16.04 -0.54 -0.23
N ILE A 134 15.39 -1.51 0.39
CA ILE A 134 14.65 -2.55 -0.32
C ILE A 134 13.15 -2.44 -0.01
N PHE A 135 12.35 -2.42 -1.06
CA PHE A 135 10.90 -2.33 -1.02
C PHE A 135 10.32 -3.53 -1.75
N LEU A 136 9.44 -4.26 -1.09
CA LEU A 136 8.89 -5.51 -1.60
C LEU A 136 7.38 -5.46 -1.55
N ASP A 137 6.74 -5.73 -2.69
CA ASP A 137 5.34 -6.13 -2.69
C ASP A 137 5.17 -7.55 -2.11
N TYR A 138 3.94 -7.94 -1.78
CA TYR A 138 3.65 -9.24 -1.16
C TYR A 138 3.04 -10.28 -2.12
N ASP A 139 1.83 -10.05 -2.60
CA ASP A 139 1.06 -11.04 -3.38
C ASP A 139 1.59 -11.10 -4.82
N GLY A 140 1.99 -12.27 -5.29
CA GLY A 140 2.62 -12.42 -6.61
C GLY A 140 4.12 -12.12 -6.63
N THR A 141 4.65 -11.53 -5.55
CA THR A 141 6.07 -11.18 -5.38
C THR A 141 6.76 -12.09 -4.37
N LEU A 142 6.33 -12.08 -3.12
CA LEU A 142 6.90 -12.90 -2.03
C LEU A 142 6.08 -14.15 -1.73
N SER A 143 4.82 -14.16 -2.14
CA SER A 143 3.90 -15.29 -2.07
C SER A 143 3.30 -15.55 -3.45
N PRO A 144 3.05 -16.80 -3.86
CA PRO A 144 2.31 -17.07 -5.08
C PRO A 144 0.89 -16.52 -4.98
N ILE A 145 0.30 -16.22 -6.14
CA ILE A 145 -1.11 -15.84 -6.25
C ILE A 145 -1.98 -17.08 -6.08
N VAL A 146 -2.85 -17.04 -5.09
CA VAL A 146 -3.76 -18.13 -4.72
C VAL A 146 -5.21 -17.69 -4.82
N ASP A 147 -6.14 -18.65 -4.88
CA ASP A 147 -7.58 -18.37 -4.98
C ASP A 147 -8.21 -17.88 -3.68
N ASP A 148 -7.67 -18.33 -2.55
CA ASP A 148 -8.05 -17.89 -1.22
C ASP A 148 -6.98 -16.91 -0.69
N PRO A 149 -7.27 -15.61 -0.61
CA PRO A 149 -6.33 -14.61 -0.10
C PRO A 149 -5.78 -14.92 1.29
N ASP A 150 -6.52 -15.64 2.15
CA ASP A 150 -6.05 -16.01 3.49
C ASP A 150 -4.98 -17.11 3.47
N ARG A 151 -4.79 -17.76 2.32
CA ARG A 151 -3.81 -18.84 2.12
C ARG A 151 -2.60 -18.41 1.30
N ALA A 152 -2.43 -17.12 1.05
CA ALA A 152 -1.26 -16.56 0.37
C ALA A 152 -0.06 -16.55 1.33
N PHE A 153 0.41 -17.73 1.73
CA PHE A 153 1.49 -17.87 2.71
C PHE A 153 2.85 -17.68 2.05
N MET A 154 3.69 -16.86 2.68
CA MET A 154 5.11 -16.77 2.36
C MET A 154 5.83 -18.07 2.75
N PRO A 155 6.47 -18.78 1.81
CA PRO A 155 7.24 -19.99 2.10
C PRO A 155 8.37 -19.72 3.11
N LYS A 156 8.71 -20.72 3.94
CA LYS A 156 9.80 -20.59 4.94
C LYS A 156 11.14 -20.14 4.32
N PRO A 157 11.57 -20.67 3.15
CA PRO A 157 12.80 -20.20 2.51
C PRO A 157 12.76 -18.72 2.09
N MET A 158 11.62 -18.25 1.54
CA MET A 158 11.43 -16.84 1.21
C MET A 158 11.51 -15.95 2.46
N ARG A 159 10.86 -16.37 3.56
CA ARG A 159 10.92 -15.65 4.83
C ARG A 159 12.34 -15.54 5.38
N ALA A 160 13.14 -16.59 5.23
CA ALA A 160 14.55 -16.55 5.59
C ALA A 160 15.33 -15.54 4.71
N ALA A 161 15.13 -15.58 3.39
CA ALA A 161 15.77 -14.64 2.47
C ALA A 161 15.44 -13.17 2.81
N VAL A 162 14.16 -12.85 3.06
CA VAL A 162 13.74 -11.49 3.46
C VAL A 162 14.37 -11.08 4.79
N ARG A 163 14.39 -11.97 5.79
CA ARG A 163 15.05 -11.72 7.08
C ARG A 163 16.54 -11.45 6.90
N ASP A 164 17.22 -12.25 6.09
CA ASP A 164 18.66 -12.13 5.89
C ASP A 164 19.02 -10.84 5.15
N VAL A 165 18.23 -10.46 4.15
CA VAL A 165 18.33 -9.15 3.48
C VAL A 165 18.15 -7.99 4.47
N ALA A 166 17.15 -8.09 5.36
CA ALA A 166 16.86 -7.04 6.35
C ALA A 166 17.97 -6.82 7.39
N LYS A 167 18.88 -7.78 7.58
CA LYS A 167 20.08 -7.59 8.42
C LYS A 167 21.04 -6.56 7.85
N TYR A 168 21.08 -6.41 6.53
CA TYR A 168 22.05 -5.57 5.82
C TYR A 168 21.45 -4.28 5.26
N PHE A 169 20.16 -4.32 4.93
CA PHE A 169 19.48 -3.25 4.21
C PHE A 169 18.14 -2.90 4.88
N PRO A 170 17.83 -1.61 5.09
CA PRO A 170 16.48 -1.20 5.46
C PRO A 170 15.47 -1.77 4.47
N THR A 171 14.52 -2.55 4.98
CA THR A 171 13.61 -3.35 4.16
C THR A 171 12.16 -3.08 4.56
N ALA A 172 11.30 -2.81 3.57
CA ALA A 172 9.88 -2.51 3.76
C ALA A 172 9.00 -3.42 2.90
N ILE A 173 7.89 -3.88 3.48
CA ILE A 173 6.80 -4.54 2.74
C ILE A 173 5.73 -3.51 2.41
N ILE A 174 5.36 -3.38 1.14
CA ILE A 174 4.32 -2.45 0.67
C ILE A 174 3.23 -3.27 -0.04
N SER A 175 2.05 -3.37 0.57
CA SER A 175 0.98 -4.26 0.10
C SER A 175 -0.37 -3.56 0.00
N GLY A 176 -1.24 -4.07 -0.89
CA GLY A 176 -2.64 -3.70 -0.94
C GLY A 176 -3.46 -4.22 0.26
N ARG A 177 -2.99 -5.29 0.91
CA ARG A 177 -3.62 -5.86 2.12
C ARG A 177 -3.57 -4.88 3.29
N SER A 178 -4.42 -5.08 4.30
CA SER A 178 -4.23 -4.38 5.57
C SER A 178 -2.85 -4.69 6.14
N ARG A 179 -2.26 -3.69 6.79
CA ARG A 179 -0.95 -3.78 7.40
C ARG A 179 -0.84 -4.96 8.37
N ASP A 180 -1.86 -5.13 9.22
CA ASP A 180 -1.86 -6.20 10.23
C ASP A 180 -1.93 -7.60 9.58
N LYS A 181 -2.67 -7.74 8.47
CA LYS A 181 -2.75 -9.01 7.74
C LYS A 181 -1.44 -9.37 7.04
N VAL A 182 -0.81 -8.42 6.36
CA VAL A 182 0.51 -8.69 5.73
C VAL A 182 1.59 -8.92 6.79
N TYR A 183 1.50 -8.23 7.93
CA TYR A 183 2.38 -8.46 9.07
C TYR A 183 2.24 -9.89 9.61
N GLU A 184 1.02 -10.39 9.82
CA GLU A 184 0.75 -11.76 10.27
C GLU A 184 1.34 -12.80 9.30
N LEU A 185 1.14 -12.60 8.00
CA LEU A 185 1.64 -13.52 6.97
C LEU A 185 3.18 -13.54 6.90
N VAL A 186 3.84 -12.38 7.03
CA VAL A 186 5.30 -12.24 6.93
C VAL A 186 6.01 -12.58 8.25
N GLY A 187 5.46 -12.19 9.39
CA GLY A 187 5.94 -12.51 10.73
C GLY A 187 7.39 -12.11 11.04
N LEU A 188 7.85 -10.96 10.52
CA LEU A 188 9.18 -10.39 10.79
C LEU A 188 9.02 -9.02 11.46
N THR A 189 9.64 -8.82 12.61
CA THR A 189 9.45 -7.61 13.44
C THR A 189 10.36 -6.45 13.05
N GLU A 190 11.42 -6.74 12.32
CA GLU A 190 12.49 -5.84 11.91
C GLU A 190 12.18 -5.06 10.63
N LEU A 191 11.10 -5.41 9.93
CA LEU A 191 10.71 -4.76 8.68
C LEU A 191 9.81 -3.55 8.92
N TYR A 192 9.81 -2.64 7.96
CA TYR A 192 8.79 -1.61 7.80
C TYR A 192 7.58 -2.22 7.09
N TYR A 193 6.37 -1.81 7.48
CA TYR A 193 5.14 -2.32 6.87
C TYR A 193 4.24 -1.18 6.42
N ALA A 194 3.86 -1.21 5.16
CA ALA A 194 2.93 -0.29 4.54
C ALA A 194 1.75 -1.09 3.96
N GLY A 195 0.63 -1.08 4.68
CA GLY A 195 -0.61 -1.71 4.24
C GLY A 195 -1.50 -0.74 3.46
N SER A 196 -2.59 -1.27 2.93
CA SER A 196 -3.67 -0.53 2.28
C SER A 196 -3.14 0.34 1.14
N HIS A 197 -2.29 -0.24 0.27
CA HIS A 197 -1.61 0.47 -0.82
C HIS A 197 -0.71 1.62 -0.33
N GLY A 198 -0.18 1.46 0.88
CA GLY A 198 0.69 2.43 1.53
C GLY A 198 -0.02 3.48 2.38
N MET A 199 -1.33 3.38 2.60
CA MET A 199 -2.09 4.31 3.46
C MET A 199 -2.03 3.97 4.95
N ASP A 200 -1.49 2.82 5.34
CA ASP A 200 -1.24 2.46 6.74
C ASP A 200 0.22 2.04 6.93
N ILE A 201 1.10 2.99 7.23
CA ILE A 201 2.53 2.75 7.38
C ILE A 201 2.90 2.66 8.86
N MET A 202 3.64 1.61 9.22
CA MET A 202 4.25 1.42 10.53
C MET A 202 5.76 1.39 10.40
N CYS A 203 6.42 2.29 11.12
CA CYS A 203 7.87 2.36 11.22
C CYS A 203 8.31 1.85 12.61
N PRO A 204 9.30 0.95 12.70
CA PRO A 204 9.95 0.62 13.96
C PRO A 204 10.56 1.88 14.61
N VAL A 205 10.45 2.04 15.93
CA VAL A 205 11.01 3.20 16.67
C VAL A 205 12.54 3.18 16.73
N SER A 206 13.18 2.05 16.44
CA SER A 206 14.63 1.91 16.44
C SER A 206 15.22 2.42 15.12
N HIS A 207 15.47 3.73 15.06
CA HIS A 207 16.64 4.39 14.44
C HIS A 207 16.29 5.85 14.16
N ALA A 208 16.78 6.77 14.99
CA ALA A 208 16.93 8.20 14.70
C ALA A 208 15.84 8.85 13.80
N MET A 209 14.57 8.77 14.18
CA MET A 209 13.57 9.67 13.59
C MET A 209 13.75 11.03 14.25
N SER A 210 14.11 12.06 13.48
CA SER A 210 13.77 13.43 13.87
C SER A 210 12.25 13.51 13.96
N ASN A 211 11.74 14.07 15.05
CA ASN A 211 10.31 14.18 15.39
C ASN A 211 9.50 15.09 14.43
N ASP A 212 9.93 15.30 13.18
CA ASP A 212 9.48 16.44 12.38
C ASP A 212 8.31 16.16 11.42
N HIS A 213 7.87 14.90 11.25
CA HIS A 213 6.63 14.65 10.50
C HIS A 213 5.41 14.76 11.42
N GLN A 214 4.73 15.90 11.35
CA GLN A 214 3.51 16.24 12.10
C GLN A 214 2.34 15.25 11.90
N SER A 215 2.41 14.40 10.88
CA SER A 215 1.40 13.37 10.56
C SER A 215 1.74 11.97 11.12
N CYS A 216 2.89 11.81 11.79
CA CYS A 216 3.26 10.55 12.45
C CYS A 216 2.64 10.47 13.85
N ILE A 217 1.79 9.48 14.08
CA ILE A 217 1.14 9.21 15.36
C ILE A 217 1.95 8.15 16.10
N LYS A 218 2.39 8.45 17.33
CA LYS A 218 2.94 7.43 18.23
C LYS A 218 1.84 6.47 18.63
N SER A 219 2.03 5.18 18.38
CA SER A 219 1.10 4.12 18.77
C SER A 219 1.86 2.98 19.43
N THR A 220 1.12 2.07 20.05
CA THR A 220 1.67 0.79 20.52
C THR A 220 1.25 -0.31 19.54
N ASN A 221 2.17 -1.20 19.15
CA ASN A 221 1.82 -2.37 18.35
C ASN A 221 1.14 -3.46 19.20
N GLN A 222 0.69 -4.55 18.58
CA GLN A 222 0.01 -5.65 19.28
C GLN A 222 0.87 -6.33 20.37
N GLN A 223 2.19 -6.10 20.36
CA GLN A 223 3.15 -6.66 21.31
C GLN A 223 3.57 -5.65 22.40
N GLY A 224 2.92 -4.49 22.51
CA GLY A 224 3.23 -3.50 23.54
C GLY A 224 4.43 -2.59 23.22
N LYS A 225 5.01 -2.67 22.01
CA LYS A 225 6.16 -1.86 21.58
C LYS A 225 5.69 -0.57 20.92
N GLU A 226 6.32 0.56 21.25
CA GLU A 226 6.08 1.82 20.56
C GLU A 226 6.42 1.71 19.07
N VAL A 227 5.55 2.28 18.23
CA VAL A 227 5.67 2.36 16.77
C VAL A 227 5.23 3.75 16.30
N ASN A 228 5.83 4.24 15.21
CA ASN A 228 5.36 5.43 14.54
C ASN A 228 4.41 5.02 13.42
N LEU A 229 3.19 5.55 13.43
CA LEU A 229 2.17 5.31 12.41
C LEU A 229 2.02 6.53 11.51
N PHE A 230 1.96 6.30 10.21
CA PHE A 230 1.61 7.33 9.24
C PHE A 230 0.38 6.87 8.44
N GLN A 231 -0.69 7.66 8.53
CA GLN A 231 -1.99 7.33 7.98
C GLN A 231 -2.59 8.57 7.27
N PRO A 232 -2.23 8.81 6.01
CA PRO A 232 -2.62 10.02 5.27
C PRO A 232 -4.13 10.08 4.98
N ALA A 233 -4.83 8.96 5.13
CA ALA A 233 -6.25 8.80 4.83
C ALA A 233 -7.13 8.64 6.08
N SER A 234 -6.64 8.96 7.29
CA SER A 234 -7.35 8.71 8.56
C SER A 234 -8.77 9.26 8.61
N GLU A 235 -9.04 10.41 7.97
CA GLU A 235 -10.38 11.00 7.92
C GLU A 235 -11.41 10.13 7.17
N PHE A 236 -10.97 9.18 6.34
CA PHE A 236 -11.83 8.29 5.56
C PHE A 236 -12.24 7.02 6.30
N LEU A 237 -11.64 6.70 7.45
CA LEU A 237 -11.90 5.44 8.17
C LEU A 237 -13.41 5.20 8.42
N PRO A 238 -14.18 6.17 8.97
CA PRO A 238 -15.60 5.93 9.21
C PRO A 238 -16.39 5.63 7.93
N MET A 239 -16.04 6.33 6.83
CA MET A 239 -16.67 6.16 5.53
C MET A 239 -16.35 4.80 4.90
N ILE A 240 -15.09 4.35 4.98
CA ILE A 240 -14.69 3.03 4.48
C ILE A 240 -15.37 1.92 5.28
N ASP A 241 -15.49 2.05 6.60
CA ASP A 241 -16.17 1.07 7.45
C ASP A 241 -17.68 1.01 7.18
N GLU A 242 -18.31 2.15 6.86
CA GLU A 242 -19.71 2.20 6.41
C GLU A 242 -19.90 1.50 5.06
N VAL A 243 -19.08 1.83 4.07
CA VAL A 243 -19.14 1.21 2.74
C VAL A 243 -18.83 -0.28 2.81
N PHE A 244 -17.85 -0.70 3.61
CA PHE A 244 -17.56 -2.11 3.85
C PHE A 244 -18.78 -2.87 4.36
N ARG A 245 -19.45 -2.37 5.41
CA ARG A 245 -20.66 -3.00 5.96
C ARG A 245 -21.79 -3.08 4.92
N THR A 246 -21.95 -2.02 4.13
CA THR A 246 -22.95 -1.96 3.06
C THR A 246 -22.66 -2.98 1.96
N LEU A 247 -21.40 -3.11 1.54
CA LEU A 247 -20.96 -4.08 0.56
C LEU A 247 -21.17 -5.52 1.05
N VAL A 248 -20.84 -5.82 2.31
CA VAL A 248 -21.08 -7.14 2.92
C VAL A 248 -22.55 -7.49 2.83
N GLU A 249 -23.44 -6.59 3.27
CA GLU A 249 -24.89 -6.83 3.27
C GLU A 249 -25.45 -7.03 1.86
N ASN A 250 -25.03 -6.21 0.89
CA ASN A 250 -25.57 -6.26 -0.48
C ASN A 250 -24.99 -7.40 -1.33
N THR A 251 -23.89 -8.04 -0.91
CA THR A 251 -23.25 -9.14 -1.66
C THR A 251 -23.41 -10.51 -1.01
N LYS A 252 -24.00 -10.60 0.18
CA LYS A 252 -24.11 -11.84 0.99
C LYS A 252 -24.78 -13.02 0.25
N ASP A 253 -25.74 -12.74 -0.62
CA ASP A 253 -26.49 -13.77 -1.36
C ASP A 253 -25.80 -14.23 -2.65
N ILE A 254 -24.68 -13.59 -3.03
CA ILE A 254 -23.93 -13.93 -4.23
C ILE A 254 -22.88 -14.98 -3.88
N LYS A 255 -23.19 -16.25 -4.17
CA LYS A 255 -22.29 -17.38 -3.90
C LYS A 255 -20.90 -17.13 -4.49
N GLY A 256 -19.89 -17.20 -3.60
CA GLY A 256 -18.47 -17.03 -3.95
C GLY A 256 -17.96 -15.59 -3.89
N ALA A 257 -18.83 -14.59 -3.67
CA ALA A 257 -18.41 -13.22 -3.41
C ALA A 257 -17.88 -13.13 -1.97
N ARG A 258 -16.81 -12.35 -1.78
CA ARG A 258 -16.24 -12.08 -0.46
C ARG A 258 -15.83 -10.63 -0.37
N VAL A 259 -16.22 -9.97 0.71
CA VAL A 259 -15.82 -8.59 0.98
C VAL A 259 -14.77 -8.57 2.09
N GLU A 260 -13.66 -7.88 1.88
CA GLU A 260 -12.59 -7.70 2.86
C GLU A 260 -12.43 -6.23 3.24
N ASN A 261 -12.22 -5.97 4.53
CA ASN A 261 -11.82 -4.67 5.03
C ASN A 261 -10.29 -4.62 5.16
N HIS A 262 -9.65 -3.75 4.39
CA HIS A 262 -8.22 -3.46 4.46
C HIS A 262 -7.93 -2.13 5.13
N LYS A 263 -8.80 -1.65 6.04
CA LYS A 263 -8.74 -0.40 6.79
C LYS A 263 -8.96 0.87 5.97
N PHE A 264 -8.12 1.11 4.96
CA PHE A 264 -8.29 2.23 4.01
C PHE A 264 -8.76 1.78 2.63
N CYS A 265 -9.22 0.53 2.51
CA CYS A 265 -9.74 -0.02 1.27
C CYS A 265 -10.77 -1.12 1.60
N ALA A 266 -11.90 -1.13 0.88
CA ALA A 266 -12.84 -2.24 0.92
C ALA A 266 -12.78 -3.02 -0.40
N SER A 267 -12.55 -4.32 -0.33
CA SER A 267 -12.32 -5.16 -1.51
C SER A 267 -13.46 -6.15 -1.70
N VAL A 268 -14.09 -6.17 -2.88
CA VAL A 268 -15.06 -7.18 -3.28
C VAL A 268 -14.41 -8.17 -4.24
N HIS A 269 -14.11 -9.36 -3.73
CA HIS A 269 -13.54 -10.45 -4.50
C HIS A 269 -14.64 -11.16 -5.28
N TYR A 270 -14.44 -11.28 -6.59
CA TYR A 270 -15.34 -11.99 -7.49
C TYR A 270 -14.69 -13.19 -8.17
N ARG A 271 -13.50 -13.60 -7.68
CA ARG A 271 -12.74 -14.71 -8.26
C ARG A 271 -13.51 -16.03 -8.29
N ASN A 272 -14.22 -16.32 -7.20
CA ASN A 272 -15.01 -17.54 -7.01
C ASN A 272 -16.49 -17.34 -7.36
N VAL A 273 -16.86 -16.18 -7.90
CA VAL A 273 -18.21 -15.86 -8.36
C VAL A 273 -18.37 -16.38 -9.78
N HIS A 274 -19.51 -17.01 -10.06
CA HIS A 274 -19.87 -17.45 -11.40
C HIS A 274 -19.94 -16.23 -12.35
N GLU A 275 -19.34 -16.31 -13.55
CA GLU A 275 -19.19 -15.17 -14.47
C GLU A 275 -20.52 -14.46 -14.81
N LYS A 276 -21.62 -15.22 -14.93
CA LYS A 276 -22.98 -14.68 -15.11
C LYS A 276 -23.43 -13.66 -14.04
N SER A 277 -22.82 -13.70 -12.85
CA SER A 277 -23.13 -12.83 -11.71
C SER A 277 -22.13 -11.67 -11.56
N TRP A 278 -21.08 -11.60 -12.39
CA TRP A 278 -20.15 -10.47 -12.37
C TRP A 278 -20.82 -9.11 -12.65
N PRO A 279 -21.76 -8.99 -13.62
CA PRO A 279 -22.48 -7.73 -13.82
C PRO A 279 -23.26 -7.29 -12.59
N THR A 280 -23.86 -8.23 -11.87
CA THR A 280 -24.59 -7.94 -10.62
C THR A 280 -23.65 -7.39 -9.55
N ILE A 281 -22.47 -8.00 -9.35
CA ILE A 281 -21.46 -7.48 -8.42
C ILE A 281 -21.02 -6.07 -8.80
N ALA A 282 -20.69 -5.86 -10.08
CA ALA A 282 -20.26 -4.56 -10.58
C ALA A 282 -21.32 -3.48 -10.33
N GLN A 283 -22.59 -3.80 -10.61
CA GLN A 283 -23.71 -2.90 -10.43
C GLN A 283 -23.92 -2.53 -8.95
N ILE A 284 -23.88 -3.52 -8.05
CA ILE A 284 -23.98 -3.29 -6.59
C ILE A 284 -22.89 -2.31 -6.11
N VAL A 285 -21.63 -2.58 -6.47
CA VAL A 285 -20.50 -1.72 -6.06
C VAL A 285 -20.67 -0.32 -6.66
N HIS A 286 -21.08 -0.23 -7.93
CA HIS A 286 -21.31 1.06 -8.57
C HIS A 286 -22.39 1.88 -7.87
N ASP A 287 -23.55 1.26 -7.61
CA ASP A 287 -24.70 1.94 -7.04
C ASP A 287 -24.40 2.46 -5.65
N ILE A 288 -23.71 1.66 -4.82
CA ILE A 288 -23.23 2.11 -3.52
C ILE A 288 -22.32 3.33 -3.67
N LEU A 289 -21.35 3.30 -4.59
CA LEU A 289 -20.39 4.40 -4.75
C LEU A 289 -20.98 5.73 -5.23
N LYS A 290 -22.20 5.76 -5.78
CA LYS A 290 -22.86 7.01 -6.19
C LYS A 290 -23.02 7.99 -5.03
N ASP A 291 -23.22 7.46 -3.83
CA ASP A 291 -23.40 8.27 -2.61
C ASP A 291 -22.08 8.69 -1.96
N TYR A 292 -20.93 8.18 -2.46
CA TYR A 292 -19.60 8.43 -1.89
C TYR A 292 -18.63 9.03 -2.93
N PRO A 293 -18.81 10.29 -3.36
CA PRO A 293 -17.98 10.92 -4.39
C PRO A 293 -16.52 11.14 -3.98
N ARG A 294 -16.19 10.97 -2.69
CA ARG A 294 -14.82 11.02 -2.16
C ARG A 294 -14.10 9.67 -2.22
N LEU A 295 -14.76 8.63 -2.71
CA LEU A 295 -14.20 7.30 -2.96
C LEU A 295 -14.14 7.01 -4.46
N ARG A 296 -13.24 6.11 -4.85
CA ARG A 296 -13.08 5.64 -6.22
C ARG A 296 -13.05 4.13 -6.27
N LEU A 297 -13.50 3.60 -7.40
CA LEU A 297 -13.38 2.20 -7.75
C LEU A 297 -12.08 1.96 -8.51
N THR A 298 -11.27 1.02 -8.05
CA THR A 298 -10.10 0.49 -8.76
C THR A 298 -10.26 -1.01 -9.00
N HIS A 299 -9.60 -1.53 -10.02
CA HIS A 299 -9.72 -2.92 -10.44
C HIS A 299 -8.39 -3.64 -10.20
N GLY A 300 -8.43 -4.70 -9.41
CA GLY A 300 -7.31 -5.62 -9.19
C GLY A 300 -7.59 -6.99 -9.80
N ARG A 301 -6.72 -7.98 -9.54
CA ARG A 301 -6.84 -9.33 -10.11
C ARG A 301 -8.04 -10.11 -9.56
N LYS A 302 -9.18 -9.98 -10.24
CA LYS A 302 -10.49 -10.53 -9.83
C LYS A 302 -11.01 -9.96 -8.52
N VAL A 303 -10.77 -8.67 -8.31
CA VAL A 303 -11.21 -7.90 -7.14
C VAL A 303 -11.58 -6.47 -7.55
N LEU A 304 -12.66 -5.96 -6.98
CA LEU A 304 -13.06 -4.56 -7.06
C LEU A 304 -12.67 -3.87 -5.75
N GLU A 305 -11.89 -2.80 -5.80
CA GLU A 305 -11.36 -2.12 -4.62
C GLU A 305 -11.93 -0.70 -4.52
N VAL A 306 -12.59 -0.42 -3.41
CA VAL A 306 -13.08 0.90 -3.06
C VAL A 306 -12.04 1.60 -2.20
N ARG A 307 -11.52 2.72 -2.69
CA ARG A 307 -10.41 3.47 -2.05
C ARG A 307 -10.72 4.97 -1.92
N PRO A 308 -10.15 5.66 -0.93
CA PRO A 308 -10.16 7.12 -0.88
C PRO A 308 -9.60 7.78 -2.14
N VAL A 309 -10.22 8.90 -2.54
CA VAL A 309 -9.69 9.81 -3.57
C VAL A 309 -8.73 10.78 -2.90
N ILE A 310 -7.48 10.34 -2.77
CA ILE A 310 -6.35 11.14 -2.28
C ILE A 310 -5.15 10.96 -3.22
N ASP A 311 -4.25 11.94 -3.22
CA ASP A 311 -2.99 11.88 -3.98
C ASP A 311 -1.96 11.01 -3.24
N TRP A 312 -2.27 9.71 -3.14
CA TRP A 312 -1.44 8.71 -2.48
C TRP A 312 -1.48 7.37 -3.23
N ASN A 313 -0.32 6.73 -3.33
CA ASN A 313 -0.11 5.43 -3.96
C ASN A 313 1.17 4.75 -3.43
N LYS A 314 1.50 3.55 -3.91
CA LYS A 314 2.71 2.84 -3.49
C LYS A 314 4.00 3.63 -3.79
N GLY A 315 4.03 4.42 -4.86
CA GLY A 315 5.15 5.34 -5.14
C GLY A 315 5.34 6.41 -4.06
N LYS A 316 4.25 7.06 -3.61
CA LYS A 316 4.29 7.99 -2.48
C LYS A 316 4.69 7.32 -1.17
N ALA A 317 4.29 6.07 -0.96
CA ALA A 317 4.76 5.30 0.19
C ALA A 317 6.28 5.05 0.13
N VAL A 318 6.85 4.76 -1.04
CA VAL A 318 8.31 4.64 -1.21
C VAL A 318 9.02 5.96 -0.91
N GLU A 319 8.52 7.08 -1.43
CA GLU A 319 9.09 8.41 -1.14
C GLU A 319 9.08 8.70 0.37
N PHE A 320 7.93 8.48 1.02
CA PHE A 320 7.77 8.67 2.46
C PHE A 320 8.71 7.77 3.27
N LEU A 321 8.87 6.50 2.89
CA LEU A 321 9.76 5.58 3.59
C LEU A 321 11.23 5.96 3.38
N LEU A 322 11.63 6.40 2.19
CA LEU A 322 12.98 6.92 1.95
C LEU A 322 13.26 8.18 2.77
N GLU A 323 12.30 9.10 2.85
CA GLU A 323 12.38 10.29 3.69
C GLU A 323 12.49 9.92 5.17
N SER A 324 11.61 9.03 5.64
CA SER A 324 11.64 8.50 7.00
C SER A 324 13.00 7.87 7.31
N LEU A 325 13.62 7.13 6.39
CA LEU A 325 14.94 6.54 6.58
C LEU A 325 16.10 7.56 6.54
N GLY A 326 15.84 8.85 6.30
CA GLY A 326 16.88 9.87 6.10
C GLY A 326 17.67 9.65 4.80
N LEU A 327 17.05 9.03 3.80
CA LEU A 327 17.66 8.63 2.53
C LEU A 327 17.13 9.44 1.33
N SER A 328 16.12 10.29 1.51
CA SER A 328 15.45 11.01 0.40
C SER A 328 16.34 11.98 -0.37
N ASN A 329 17.26 12.68 0.31
CA ASN A 329 18.07 13.77 -0.26
C ASN A 329 19.55 13.38 -0.45
N ARG A 330 19.81 12.10 -0.73
CA ARG A 330 21.17 11.55 -0.82
C ARG A 330 21.44 10.96 -2.19
N ASP A 331 22.56 11.34 -2.79
CA ASP A 331 22.98 10.84 -4.10
C ASP A 331 23.62 9.44 -4.04
N ASP A 332 23.94 8.97 -2.84
CA ASP A 332 24.54 7.67 -2.57
C ASP A 332 23.52 6.64 -2.09
N VAL A 333 22.27 6.70 -2.60
CA VAL A 333 21.20 5.75 -2.27
C VAL A 333 20.71 5.04 -3.52
N VAL A 334 20.53 3.72 -3.43
CA VAL A 334 19.97 2.85 -4.47
C VAL A 334 18.74 2.14 -3.92
N PRO A 335 17.54 2.72 -4.07
CA PRO A 335 16.31 2.02 -3.74
C PRO A 335 16.05 0.89 -4.75
N LEU A 336 15.68 -0.29 -4.26
CA LEU A 336 15.22 -1.40 -5.09
C LEU A 336 13.77 -1.68 -4.75
N TYR A 337 12.89 -1.67 -5.75
CA TYR A 337 11.48 -2.05 -5.57
C TYR A 337 11.18 -3.30 -6.40
N ILE A 338 10.60 -4.32 -5.79
CA ILE A 338 10.21 -5.56 -6.47
C ILE A 338 8.69 -5.75 -6.33
N GLY A 339 7.98 -5.88 -7.45
CA GLY A 339 6.51 -6.01 -7.45
C GLY A 339 5.95 -6.63 -8.74
N ASP A 340 4.70 -7.10 -8.71
CA ASP A 340 4.10 -7.91 -9.77
C ASP A 340 2.88 -7.25 -10.46
N ASP A 341 2.28 -6.24 -9.83
CA ASP A 341 0.97 -5.70 -10.21
C ASP A 341 1.00 -4.27 -10.77
N SER A 342 -0.15 -3.79 -11.22
CA SER A 342 -0.28 -2.45 -11.80
C SER A 342 -0.11 -1.32 -10.79
N SER A 343 -0.32 -1.55 -9.50
CA SER A 343 -0.08 -0.56 -8.45
C SER A 343 1.41 -0.38 -8.15
N ASP A 344 2.24 -1.39 -8.42
CA ASP A 344 3.70 -1.31 -8.30
C ASP A 344 4.32 -0.41 -9.36
N GLU A 345 3.63 -0.18 -10.48
CA GLU A 345 4.05 0.78 -11.52
C GLU A 345 4.20 2.21 -11.01
N ASP A 346 3.48 2.58 -9.95
CA ASP A 346 3.65 3.87 -9.29
C ASP A 346 5.00 3.95 -8.58
N ALA A 347 5.44 2.86 -7.95
CA ALA A 347 6.76 2.79 -7.33
C ALA A 347 7.88 2.74 -8.37
N PHE A 348 7.74 1.94 -9.42
CA PHE A 348 8.70 1.92 -10.53
C PHE A 348 8.86 3.28 -11.19
N LYS A 349 7.75 4.02 -11.37
CA LYS A 349 7.76 5.39 -11.89
C LYS A 349 8.64 6.30 -11.04
N VAL A 350 8.42 6.31 -9.73
CA VAL A 350 9.19 7.15 -8.79
C VAL A 350 10.68 6.84 -8.90
N LEU A 351 11.08 5.57 -8.89
CA LEU A 351 12.50 5.20 -8.97
C LEU A 351 13.13 5.62 -10.31
N ARG A 352 12.39 5.48 -11.41
CA ARG A 352 12.83 5.91 -12.74
C ARG A 352 12.98 7.43 -12.84
N GLU A 353 12.02 8.19 -12.34
CA GLU A 353 12.04 9.67 -12.37
C GLU A 353 13.14 10.25 -11.48
N ARG A 354 13.43 9.59 -10.35
CA ARG A 354 14.57 9.96 -9.49
C ARG A 354 15.93 9.67 -10.13
N ASN A 355 15.97 8.85 -11.18
CA ASN A 355 17.19 8.34 -11.79
C ASN A 355 18.16 7.70 -10.77
N GLN A 356 17.59 7.12 -9.71
CA GLN A 356 18.28 6.54 -8.56
C GLN A 356 17.55 5.27 -8.16
N GLY A 357 18.22 4.13 -8.29
CA GLY A 357 17.63 2.83 -7.97
C GLY A 357 16.90 2.16 -9.13
N TYR A 358 16.29 1.01 -8.84
CA TYR A 358 15.71 0.13 -9.85
C TYR A 358 14.38 -0.46 -9.40
N GLY A 359 13.37 -0.31 -10.24
CA GLY A 359 12.16 -1.13 -10.21
C GLY A 359 12.40 -2.46 -10.91
N ILE A 360 11.90 -3.56 -10.33
CA ILE A 360 11.99 -4.92 -10.83
C ILE A 360 10.59 -5.52 -10.90
N LEU A 361 10.11 -5.80 -12.11
CA LEU A 361 8.79 -6.41 -12.33
C LEU A 361 8.86 -7.92 -12.15
N VAL A 362 7.94 -8.50 -11.37
CA VAL A 362 7.73 -9.95 -11.28
C VAL A 362 6.66 -10.36 -12.27
N SER A 363 7.04 -11.04 -13.35
CA SER A 363 6.10 -11.52 -14.36
C SER A 363 6.70 -12.63 -15.21
N SER A 364 5.95 -13.71 -15.36
CA SER A 364 6.28 -14.79 -16.32
C SER A 364 5.78 -14.49 -17.73
N LEU A 365 5.07 -13.37 -17.93
CA LEU A 365 4.47 -12.96 -19.19
C LEU A 365 4.93 -11.54 -19.55
N PRO A 366 5.07 -11.22 -20.86
CA PRO A 366 5.38 -9.87 -21.30
C PRO A 366 4.34 -8.86 -20.84
N LYS A 367 4.80 -7.76 -20.24
CA LYS A 367 3.97 -6.63 -19.80
C LYS A 367 4.72 -5.32 -20.04
N GLU A 368 4.01 -4.30 -20.49
CA GLU A 368 4.58 -2.95 -20.45
C GLU A 368 4.74 -2.50 -18.99
N THR A 369 5.88 -1.91 -18.69
CA THR A 369 6.26 -1.57 -17.32
C THR A 369 7.26 -0.43 -17.29
N LYS A 370 7.27 0.32 -16.19
CA LYS A 370 8.31 1.30 -15.87
C LYS A 370 9.48 0.68 -15.12
N ALA A 371 9.44 -0.62 -14.79
CA ALA A 371 10.59 -1.33 -14.22
C ALA A 371 11.79 -1.31 -15.17
N PHE A 372 13.00 -1.42 -14.61
CA PHE A 372 14.24 -1.54 -15.39
C PHE A 372 14.60 -2.99 -15.67
N TYR A 373 14.23 -3.89 -14.75
CA TYR A 373 14.52 -5.31 -14.83
C TYR A 373 13.26 -6.12 -14.60
N SER A 374 13.36 -7.41 -14.89
CA SER A 374 12.31 -8.39 -14.61
C SER A 374 12.83 -9.56 -13.79
N LEU A 375 11.92 -10.23 -13.10
CA LEU A 375 12.06 -11.55 -12.50
C LEU A 375 10.83 -12.37 -12.90
N LYS A 376 10.98 -13.67 -13.09
CA LYS A 376 9.90 -14.49 -13.66
C LYS A 376 8.77 -14.75 -12.66
N ASP A 377 9.11 -15.03 -11.42
CA ASP A 377 8.20 -15.50 -10.38
C ASP A 377 8.79 -15.33 -8.97
N PRO A 378 8.04 -15.66 -7.89
CA PRO A 378 8.55 -15.56 -6.53
C PRO A 378 9.82 -16.36 -6.23
N GLN A 379 10.13 -17.41 -7.00
CA GLN A 379 11.36 -18.16 -6.79
C GLN A 379 12.57 -17.31 -7.20
N GLU A 380 12.52 -16.68 -8.37
CA GLU A 380 13.59 -15.78 -8.83
C GLU A 380 13.75 -14.55 -7.91
N VAL A 381 12.65 -14.07 -7.31
CA VAL A 381 12.72 -13.03 -6.24
C VAL A 381 13.56 -13.52 -5.08
N MET A 382 13.32 -14.73 -4.57
CA MET A 382 14.10 -15.31 -3.47
C MET A 382 15.58 -15.44 -3.84
N GLU A 383 15.88 -15.92 -5.05
CA GLU A 383 17.25 -16.08 -5.55
C GLU A 383 17.98 -14.73 -5.67
N PHE A 384 17.27 -13.68 -6.10
CA PHE A 384 17.81 -12.33 -6.19
C PHE A 384 18.13 -11.76 -4.80
N LEU A 385 17.22 -11.91 -3.84
CA LEU A 385 17.43 -11.51 -2.44
C LEU A 385 18.63 -12.23 -1.82
N ASN A 386 18.75 -13.55 -2.01
CA ASN A 386 19.91 -14.32 -1.54
C ASN A 386 21.21 -13.89 -2.22
N SER A 387 21.16 -13.46 -3.48
CA SER A 387 22.34 -12.94 -4.19
C SER A 387 22.80 -11.59 -3.61
N LEU A 388 21.87 -10.70 -3.24
CA LEU A 388 22.19 -9.45 -2.52
C LEU A 388 22.88 -9.71 -1.18
N VAL A 389 22.40 -10.70 -0.40
CA VAL A 389 23.03 -11.09 0.87
C VAL A 389 24.46 -11.58 0.65
N ARG A 390 24.66 -12.55 -0.24
CA ARG A 390 25.99 -13.10 -0.55
C ARG A 390 26.97 -12.04 -1.02
N TRP A 391 26.52 -11.15 -1.89
CA TRP A 391 27.32 -10.02 -2.37
C TRP A 391 27.73 -9.08 -1.23
N LYS A 392 26.80 -8.78 -0.31
CA LYS A 392 27.10 -7.90 0.82
C LYS A 392 28.06 -8.53 1.82
N GLU A 393 27.93 -9.82 2.08
CA GLU A 393 28.86 -10.58 2.93
C GLU A 393 30.28 -10.55 2.35
N GLN A 394 30.43 -10.75 1.03
CA GLN A 394 31.73 -10.72 0.34
C GLN A 394 32.45 -9.37 0.41
N ILE A 395 31.71 -8.25 0.45
CA ILE A 395 32.30 -6.90 0.54
C ILE A 395 32.59 -6.50 2.00
N THR A 396 31.96 -7.17 2.96
CA THR A 396 32.14 -6.85 4.39
C THR A 396 33.30 -7.63 5.01
N LEU A 397 33.67 -8.75 4.41
CA LEU A 397 34.92 -9.48 4.65
C LEU A 397 36.10 -8.73 4.02
#